data_AF-A0A2W7NED6-F1
#
_entry.id   AF-A0A2W7NED6-F1
#
_cell.length_a   1.000
_cell.length_b   1.000
_cell.length_c   1.000
_cell.angle_alpha   90.00
_cell.angle_beta   90.00
_cell.angle_gamma   90.00
#
_symmetry.space_group_name_H-M   'P 1'
#
loop_
_entity.id
_entity.type
_entity.pdbx_description
1 polymer ?
#
loop_
_entity_poly.entity_id
_entity_poly.type
_entity_poly.pdbx_seq_one_letter_code
_entity_poly.pdbx_strand_id
1 'polypeptide(L)'
;MRTPLLITLAFGLSTGLAAAQDLIVSGDGIRVDQMTGGPVYSLGSDRTLTPGAIFDTIETTWTEIGTIDDVVLSRAGQLIGIIADVEGREIFLPVENANLVSTPDQEFAFVTDMSVEELEATAP
;
A
#
# COMPACT_ATOMS: atom_id res chain seq x y z
N MET A 1 24.72 37.80 59.68
CA MET A 1 23.39 37.55 59.07
C MET A 1 23.59 36.87 57.71
N ARG A 2 23.22 35.59 57.59
CA ARG A 2 23.15 34.87 56.31
C ARG A 2 21.96 33.91 56.36
N THR A 3 20.94 34.24 55.57
CA THR A 3 19.66 33.54 55.43
C THR A 3 19.82 32.25 54.61
N PRO A 4 19.16 31.12 54.94
CA PRO A 4 19.11 29.98 54.04
C PRO A 4 17.94 30.13 53.04
N LEU A 5 18.23 29.89 51.77
CA LEU A 5 17.25 29.88 50.67
C LEU A 5 16.60 28.48 50.60
N LEU A 6 15.29 28.40 50.82
CA LEU A 6 14.49 27.20 50.52
C LEU A 6 14.30 27.08 49.01
N ILE A 7 14.68 25.93 48.43
CA ILE A 7 14.39 25.58 47.05
C ILE A 7 13.18 24.63 47.05
N THR A 8 12.04 25.12 46.57
CA THR A 8 10.83 24.32 46.30
C THR A 8 10.98 23.64 44.95
N LEU A 9 10.96 22.30 44.93
CA LEU A 9 10.99 21.49 43.71
C LEU A 9 9.55 21.27 43.22
N ALA A 10 9.16 21.88 42.10
CA ALA A 10 7.90 21.60 41.43
C ALA A 10 8.07 20.38 40.50
N PHE A 11 7.31 19.31 40.75
CA PHE A 11 7.27 18.10 39.93
C PHE A 11 6.26 18.31 38.78
N GLY A 12 6.75 18.52 37.55
CA GLY A 12 5.89 18.63 36.38
C GLY A 12 5.42 17.25 35.92
N LEU A 13 4.10 17.04 35.84
CA LEU A 13 3.52 15.88 35.15
C LEU A 13 3.74 16.04 33.65
N SER A 14 4.58 15.20 33.05
CA SER A 14 4.60 14.99 31.60
C SER A 14 3.52 13.96 31.23
N THR A 15 2.45 14.41 30.57
CA THR A 15 1.55 13.52 29.85
C THR A 15 2.32 12.94 28.66
N GLY A 16 2.76 11.68 28.77
CA GLY A 16 3.42 10.99 27.67
C GLY A 16 2.44 10.74 26.52
N LEU A 17 2.62 11.48 25.42
CA LEU A 17 2.05 11.11 24.13
C LEU A 17 2.79 9.84 23.69
N ALA A 18 2.11 8.71 23.63
CA ALA A 18 2.67 7.52 23.01
C ALA A 18 2.79 7.79 21.50
N ALA A 19 3.99 8.08 21.02
CA ALA A 19 4.27 8.05 19.59
C ALA A 19 4.06 6.61 19.11
N ALA A 20 3.23 6.41 18.08
CA ALA A 20 3.13 5.11 17.42
C ALA A 20 4.52 4.75 16.91
N GLN A 21 5.13 3.72 17.49
CA GLN A 21 6.39 3.19 17.00
C GLN A 21 6.06 2.42 15.73
N ASP A 22 6.49 2.95 14.58
CA ASP A 22 6.32 2.23 13.32
C ASP A 22 7.10 0.91 13.39
N LEU A 23 6.41 -0.20 13.16
CA LEU A 23 7.01 -1.52 13.23
C LEU A 23 7.86 -1.72 11.97
N ILE A 24 9.18 -1.67 12.12
CA ILE A 24 10.12 -1.99 11.05
C ILE A 24 10.15 -3.50 10.87
N VAL A 25 9.64 -3.99 9.74
CA VAL A 25 9.83 -5.38 9.32
C VAL A 25 11.30 -5.54 8.92
N SER A 26 11.97 -6.55 9.46
CA SER A 26 13.37 -6.83 9.12
C SER A 26 13.45 -7.64 7.80
N GLY A 27 14.29 -7.20 6.85
CA GLY A 27 14.47 -7.85 5.54
C GLY A 27 13.63 -7.22 4.42
N ASP A 28 13.46 -7.93 3.30
CA ASP A 28 12.72 -7.46 2.11
C ASP A 28 11.19 -7.63 2.24
N GLY A 29 10.66 -7.57 3.47
CA GLY A 29 9.25 -7.78 3.74
C GLY A 29 8.42 -6.52 3.52
N ILE A 30 7.26 -6.67 2.88
CA ILE A 30 6.29 -5.60 2.65
C ILE A 30 5.10 -5.80 3.59
N ARG A 31 4.61 -4.74 4.25
CA ARG A 31 3.41 -4.83 5.07
C ARG A 31 2.15 -4.62 4.21
N VAL A 32 1.10 -5.38 4.49
CA VAL A 32 -0.18 -5.27 3.78
C VAL A 32 -0.79 -3.87 3.89
N ASP A 33 -0.64 -3.22 5.04
CA ASP A 33 -1.14 -1.85 5.25
C ASP A 33 -0.36 -0.79 4.46
N GLN A 34 0.86 -1.09 4.02
CA GLN A 34 1.60 -0.23 3.09
C GLN A 34 1.12 -0.43 1.65
N MET A 35 0.57 -1.60 1.32
CA MET A 35 0.00 -1.89 0.01
C MET A 35 -1.42 -1.35 -0.15
N THR A 36 -2.20 -1.40 0.93
CA THR A 36 -3.59 -0.94 0.94
C THR A 36 -3.67 0.57 0.77
N GLY A 37 -4.62 1.06 -0.02
CA GLY A 37 -4.75 2.47 -0.38
C GLY A 37 -3.83 2.91 -1.53
N GLY A 38 -2.97 2.02 -2.03
CA GLY A 38 -2.15 2.27 -3.21
C GLY A 38 -2.95 2.28 -4.52
N PRO A 39 -2.49 2.99 -5.56
CA PRO A 39 -3.22 3.09 -6.82
C PRO A 39 -3.14 1.81 -7.65
N VAL A 40 -4.18 1.58 -8.45
CA VAL A 40 -4.22 0.55 -9.49
C VAL A 40 -4.21 1.23 -10.86
N TYR A 41 -3.28 0.82 -11.71
CA TYR A 41 -3.07 1.38 -13.04
C TYR A 41 -3.42 0.39 -14.15
N SER A 42 -3.89 0.91 -15.28
CA SER A 42 -3.98 0.20 -16.56
C SER A 42 -2.89 0.65 -17.52
N LEU A 43 -2.25 -0.30 -18.20
CA LEU A 43 -1.34 -0.04 -19.33
C LEU A 43 -2.08 0.45 -20.59
N GLY A 44 -3.39 0.24 -20.63
CA GLY A 44 -4.24 0.37 -21.81
C GLY A 44 -4.16 -0.84 -22.74
N SER A 45 -5.18 -0.98 -23.60
CA SER A 45 -5.42 -2.13 -24.50
C SER A 45 -4.31 -2.42 -25.52
N ASP A 46 -3.36 -1.52 -25.70
CA ASP A 46 -2.31 -1.61 -26.72
C ASP A 46 -1.00 -2.20 -26.18
N ARG A 47 -0.97 -2.56 -24.88
CA ARG A 47 0.22 -3.07 -24.20
C ARG A 47 -0.12 -4.35 -23.45
N THR A 48 0.78 -5.32 -23.55
CA THR A 48 0.65 -6.59 -22.83
C THR A 48 1.50 -6.58 -21.58
N LEU A 49 0.92 -6.97 -20.45
CA LEU A 49 1.67 -7.16 -19.22
C LEU A 49 2.53 -8.41 -19.33
N THR A 50 3.79 -8.35 -18.91
CA THR A 50 4.62 -9.57 -18.74
C THR A 50 4.41 -10.09 -17.31
N PRO A 51 3.81 -11.27 -17.09
CA PRO A 51 3.47 -11.74 -15.76
C PRO A 51 4.69 -11.85 -14.83
N GLY A 52 4.58 -11.32 -13.62
CA GLY A 52 5.64 -11.36 -12.61
C GLY A 52 6.80 -10.41 -12.86
N ALA A 53 6.72 -9.52 -13.85
CA ALA A 53 7.65 -8.41 -13.96
C ALA A 53 7.44 -7.46 -12.77
N ILE A 54 8.54 -6.97 -12.20
CA ILE A 54 8.52 -5.96 -11.14
C ILE A 54 8.86 -4.63 -11.80
N PHE A 55 8.04 -3.62 -11.53
CA PHE A 55 8.31 -2.25 -11.96
C PHE A 55 8.79 -1.44 -10.77
N ASP A 56 9.82 -0.63 -10.98
CA ASP A 56 10.37 0.28 -9.98
C ASP A 56 9.90 1.73 -10.15
N THR A 57 9.13 2.00 -11.20
CA THR A 57 8.69 3.33 -11.61
C THR A 57 7.26 3.27 -12.14
N ILE A 58 6.46 4.29 -11.82
CA ILE A 58 5.13 4.51 -12.41
C ILE A 58 5.31 5.34 -13.68
N GLU A 59 4.85 4.81 -14.81
CA GLU A 59 4.98 5.49 -16.10
C GLU A 59 3.85 6.51 -16.31
N THR A 60 4.20 7.68 -16.87
CA THR A 60 3.22 8.74 -17.18
C THR A 60 2.16 8.36 -18.20
N THR A 61 2.37 7.24 -18.92
CA THR A 61 1.42 6.73 -19.92
C THR A 61 0.37 5.79 -19.32
N TRP A 62 0.50 5.41 -18.05
CA TRP A 62 -0.48 4.56 -17.38
C TRP A 62 -1.66 5.38 -16.90
N THR A 63 -2.84 4.76 -16.90
CA THR A 63 -4.07 5.39 -16.44
C THR A 63 -4.42 4.83 -15.08
N GLU A 64 -4.60 5.67 -14.07
CA GLU A 64 -5.12 5.25 -12.77
C GLU A 64 -6.60 4.88 -12.93
N ILE A 65 -6.97 3.67 -12.51
CA ILE A 65 -8.30 3.10 -12.68
C ILE A 65 -8.98 2.76 -11.35
N GLY A 66 -8.23 2.75 -10.25
CA GLY A 66 -8.76 2.34 -8.96
C GLY A 66 -7.75 2.38 -7.83
N THR A 67 -8.12 1.78 -6.71
CA THR A 67 -7.33 1.74 -5.48
C THR A 67 -7.34 0.34 -4.88
N ILE A 68 -6.23 -0.08 -4.28
CA ILE A 68 -6.11 -1.36 -3.58
C ILE A 68 -6.89 -1.26 -2.26
N ASP A 69 -7.94 -2.06 -2.10
CA ASP A 69 -8.71 -2.13 -0.85
C ASP A 69 -8.19 -3.23 0.10
N ASP A 70 -7.85 -4.39 -0.45
CA ASP A 70 -7.29 -5.50 0.34
C ASP A 70 -6.36 -6.40 -0.49
N VAL A 71 -5.61 -7.26 0.19
CA VAL A 71 -4.64 -8.19 -0.37
C VAL A 71 -5.08 -9.63 -0.09
N VAL A 72 -5.11 -10.46 -1.14
CA VAL A 72 -5.58 -11.85 -1.04
C VAL A 72 -4.39 -12.80 -1.02
N LEU A 73 -4.29 -13.57 0.06
CA LEU A 73 -3.28 -14.62 0.22
C LEU A 73 -3.92 -16.02 0.08
N SER A 74 -3.16 -16.97 -0.46
CA SER A 74 -3.47 -18.39 -0.37
C SER A 74 -3.39 -18.87 1.08
N ARG A 75 -3.94 -20.06 1.36
CA ARG A 75 -3.80 -20.71 2.68
C ARG A 75 -2.36 -20.99 3.07
N ALA A 76 -1.44 -21.00 2.11
CA ALA A 76 0.00 -21.15 2.35
C ALA A 76 0.70 -19.80 2.62
N GLY A 77 -0.04 -18.69 2.64
CA GLY A 77 0.49 -17.34 2.84
C GLY A 77 1.11 -16.72 1.58
N GLN A 78 0.86 -17.29 0.39
CA GLN A 78 1.37 -16.73 -0.87
C GLN A 78 0.40 -15.70 -1.42
N LEU A 79 0.89 -14.56 -1.89
CA LEU A 79 0.06 -13.58 -2.60
C LEU A 79 -0.56 -14.20 -3.86
N ILE A 80 -1.89 -14.15 -3.97
CA ILE A 80 -2.63 -14.66 -5.14
C ILE A 80 -3.42 -13.57 -5.87
N GLY A 81 -3.63 -12.42 -5.25
CA GLY A 81 -4.25 -11.27 -5.90
C GLY A 81 -4.50 -10.13 -4.93
N ILE A 82 -5.21 -9.11 -5.40
CA ILE A 82 -5.71 -8.00 -4.61
C ILE A 82 -7.22 -7.85 -4.81
N ILE A 83 -7.87 -7.14 -3.90
CA ILE A 83 -9.19 -6.54 -4.12
C ILE A 83 -8.95 -5.07 -4.47
N ALA A 84 -9.45 -4.64 -5.62
CA ALA A 84 -9.37 -3.26 -6.07
C ALA A 84 -10.77 -2.63 -6.04
N ASP A 85 -10.87 -1.42 -5.51
CA ASP A 85 -12.02 -0.54 -5.73
C ASP A 85 -11.84 0.14 -7.09
N VAL A 86 -12.74 -0.16 -8.02
CA VAL A 86 -12.83 0.46 -9.35
C VAL A 86 -14.20 1.10 -9.45
N GLU A 87 -14.23 2.44 -9.42
CA GLU A 87 -15.46 3.24 -9.46
C GLU A 87 -16.53 2.84 -8.42
N GLY A 88 -16.11 2.45 -7.21
CA GLY A 88 -16.99 2.04 -6.12
C GLY A 88 -17.44 0.57 -6.19
N ARG A 89 -16.75 -0.25 -7.00
CA ARG A 89 -16.95 -1.70 -7.07
C ARG A 89 -15.68 -2.43 -6.67
N GLU A 90 -15.83 -3.40 -5.77
CA GLU A 90 -14.74 -4.30 -5.36
C GLU A 90 -14.56 -5.42 -6.40
N ILE A 91 -13.35 -5.51 -6.95
CA ILE A 91 -13.00 -6.47 -8.01
C ILE A 91 -11.77 -7.25 -7.57
N PHE A 92 -11.84 -8.57 -7.70
CA PHE A 92 -10.67 -9.42 -7.48
C PHE A 92 -9.75 -9.40 -8.71
N LEU A 93 -8.51 -8.96 -8.51
CA LEU A 93 -7.47 -8.93 -9.54
C LEU A 93 -6.37 -9.94 -9.18
N PRO A 94 -6.27 -11.07 -9.91
CA PRO A 94 -5.25 -12.07 -9.63
C PRO A 94 -3.85 -11.58 -10.05
N VAL A 95 -2.82 -12.03 -9.34
CA VAL A 95 -1.41 -11.65 -9.64
C VAL A 95 -0.91 -12.13 -11.00
N GLU A 96 -1.62 -13.03 -11.66
CA GLU A 96 -1.30 -13.43 -13.04
C GLU A 96 -1.67 -12.36 -14.07
N ASN A 97 -2.59 -11.46 -13.71
CA ASN A 97 -3.07 -10.34 -14.54
C ASN A 97 -2.61 -8.97 -14.02
N ALA A 98 -1.75 -8.95 -12.99
CA ALA A 98 -1.30 -7.71 -12.39
C ALA A 98 0.09 -7.84 -11.79
N ASN A 99 0.90 -6.79 -11.96
CA ASN A 99 2.25 -6.73 -11.43
C ASN A 99 2.35 -5.68 -10.34
N LEU A 100 3.16 -5.99 -9.33
CA LEU A 100 3.51 -5.05 -8.29
C LEU A 100 4.48 -4.01 -8.83
N VAL A 101 4.19 -2.75 -8.51
CA VAL A 101 5.04 -1.60 -8.73
C VAL A 101 5.50 -1.15 -7.35
N SER A 102 6.81 -1.05 -7.15
CA SER A 102 7.40 -0.59 -5.89
C SER A 102 8.32 0.58 -6.18
N THR A 103 7.88 1.78 -5.85
CA THR A 103 8.72 2.97 -6.03
C THR A 103 9.73 3.12 -4.90
N PRO A 104 10.85 3.85 -5.10
CA PRO A 104 11.81 4.15 -4.05
C PRO A 104 11.21 4.90 -2.85
N ASP A 105 10.10 5.60 -3.05
CA ASP A 105 9.39 6.37 -2.01
C ASP A 105 8.40 5.51 -1.21
N GLN A 106 8.45 4.18 -1.38
CA GLN A 106 7.58 3.17 -0.73
C GLN A 106 6.10 3.30 -1.09
N GLU A 107 5.80 3.86 -2.26
CA GLU A 107 4.45 3.81 -2.81
C GLU A 107 4.28 2.48 -3.54
N PHE A 108 3.40 1.64 -3.03
CA PHE A 108 3.02 0.39 -3.67
C PHE A 108 1.84 0.65 -4.59
N ALA A 109 1.95 0.17 -5.81
CA ALA A 109 0.87 0.23 -6.79
C ALA A 109 0.77 -1.12 -7.50
N PHE A 110 -0.37 -1.36 -8.14
CA PHE A 110 -0.52 -2.47 -9.08
C PHE A 110 -0.74 -1.94 -10.48
N VAL A 111 -0.26 -2.68 -11.48
CA VAL A 111 -0.51 -2.38 -12.88
C VAL A 111 -1.05 -3.63 -13.59
N THR A 112 -2.10 -3.44 -14.38
CA THR A 112 -2.74 -4.46 -15.21
C THR A 112 -2.81 -4.01 -16.67
N ASP A 113 -2.94 -4.93 -17.61
CA ASP A 113 -3.29 -4.63 -19.01
C ASP A 113 -4.80 -4.61 -19.26
N MET A 114 -5.62 -4.92 -18.24
CA MET A 114 -7.08 -4.89 -18.33
C MET A 114 -7.63 -3.45 -18.33
N SER A 115 -8.74 -3.24 -19.04
CA SER A 115 -9.54 -2.00 -18.96
C SER A 115 -10.52 -2.04 -17.78
N VAL A 116 -11.10 -0.88 -17.43
CA VAL A 116 -12.16 -0.78 -16.40
C VAL A 116 -13.33 -1.69 -16.76
N GLU A 117 -13.78 -1.66 -18.02
CA GLU A 117 -14.90 -2.47 -18.49
C GLU A 117 -14.63 -3.97 -18.40
N GLU A 118 -13.39 -4.40 -18.66
CA GLU A 118 -12.99 -5.80 -18.54
C GLU A 118 -12.94 -6.26 -17.09
N LEU A 119 -12.43 -5.41 -16.19
CA LEU A 119 -12.45 -5.67 -14.74
C LEU A 119 -13.88 -5.76 -14.21
N GLU A 120 -14.76 -4.85 -14.64
CA GLU A 120 -16.17 -4.89 -14.23
C GLU A 120 -16.89 -6.16 -14.71
N ALA A 121 -16.49 -6.71 -15.86
CA ALA A 121 -17.01 -7.96 -16.36
C ALA A 121 -16.52 -9.19 -15.57
N THR A 122 -15.45 -9.08 -14.78
CA THR A 122 -14.99 -10.15 -13.88
C THR A 122 -15.59 -10.06 -12.48
N ALA A 123 -16.24 -8.93 -12.14
CA ALA A 123 -16.96 -8.77 -10.90
C ALA A 123 -18.11 -9.80 -10.79
N PRO A 124 -18.32 -10.43 -9.62
CA PRO A 124 -19.32 -11.48 -9.42
C PRO A 124 -20.78 -11.00 -9.47
#